data_AF-I5D698-F1
#
_entry.id   AF-I5D698-F1
#
_cell.length_a   1.000
_cell.length_b   1.000
_cell.length_c   1.000
_cell.angle_alpha   90.00
_cell.angle_beta   90.00
_cell.angle_gamma   90.00
#
_symmetry.space_group_name_H-M   'P 1'
#
loop_
_entity.id
_entity.type
_entity.pdbx_description
1 polymer ?
#
loop_
_entity_poly.entity_id
_entity_poly.type
_entity_poly.pdbx_seq_one_letter_code
_entity_poly.pdbx_strand_id
1 'polypeptide(L)'
;MANFTLKDLEKYNEPDIFIVDEKTKFKVDTSAHSILKYQQFVNKYKDFQSISYELSEKADREFLEIMLCKNDANKVINEFKYKYKPQAIVYIIHELLKFWLEQTTGTNFEKEGDKKISPPINWLHPRLRPNS
;
A
#
# COMPACT_ATOMS: atom_id res chain seq x y z
N MET A 1 -12.89 -32.08 5.91
CA MET A 1 -12.00 -30.90 5.82
C MET A 1 -11.46 -30.85 4.41
N ALA A 2 -11.72 -29.78 3.65
CA ALA A 2 -11.29 -29.69 2.26
C ALA A 2 -9.78 -29.42 2.19
N ASN A 3 -9.05 -30.20 1.38
CA ASN A 3 -7.63 -30.00 1.13
C ASN A 3 -7.44 -28.76 0.26
N PHE A 4 -6.97 -27.67 0.86
CA PHE A 4 -6.55 -26.46 0.16
C PHE A 4 -5.33 -26.79 -0.71
N THR A 5 -5.38 -26.47 -2.01
CA THR A 5 -4.25 -26.67 -2.93
C THR A 5 -3.71 -25.33 -3.42
N LEU A 6 -2.40 -25.23 -3.66
CA LEU A 6 -1.75 -24.00 -4.16
C LEU A 6 -2.36 -23.45 -5.46
N LYS A 7 -2.99 -24.31 -6.27
CA LYS A 7 -3.71 -23.91 -7.49
C LYS A 7 -4.96 -23.06 -7.21
N ASP A 8 -5.52 -23.13 -6.00
CA ASP A 8 -6.67 -22.32 -5.60
C ASP A 8 -6.27 -20.85 -5.37
N LEU A 9 -4.98 -20.55 -5.20
CA LEU A 9 -4.43 -19.18 -5.14
C LEU A 9 -4.13 -18.58 -6.52
N GLU A 10 -4.13 -19.39 -7.59
CA GLU A 10 -3.77 -18.95 -8.95
C GLU A 10 -4.97 -18.40 -9.74
N LYS A 11 -6.19 -18.47 -9.19
CA LYS A 11 -7.40 -17.87 -9.75
C LYS A 11 -7.78 -16.60 -9.00
N TYR A 12 -7.12 -15.48 -9.30
CA TYR A 12 -7.67 -14.16 -8.99
C TYR A 12 -7.68 -13.28 -10.24
N ASN A 13 -8.80 -12.57 -10.39
CA ASN A 13 -9.36 -11.99 -11.61
C ASN A 13 -8.56 -10.78 -12.16
N GLU A 14 -8.79 -10.44 -13.44
CA GLU A 14 -8.23 -9.27 -14.16
C GLU A 14 -8.30 -7.92 -13.40
N PRO A 15 -7.46 -6.94 -13.81
CA PRO A 15 -6.04 -6.89 -13.55
C PRO A 15 -5.78 -6.00 -12.32
N ASP A 16 -4.87 -6.47 -11.47
CA ASP A 16 -4.23 -5.74 -10.37
C ASP A 16 -3.49 -4.48 -10.86
N ILE A 17 -4.20 -3.48 -11.39
CA ILE A 17 -3.61 -2.27 -11.97
C ILE A 17 -4.07 -1.05 -11.19
N PHE A 18 -3.13 -0.45 -10.46
CA PHE A 18 -3.34 0.84 -9.82
C PHE A 18 -3.09 1.97 -10.82
N ILE A 19 -4.04 2.90 -10.95
CA ILE A 19 -3.99 4.01 -11.92
C ILE A 19 -3.83 5.32 -11.17
N VAL A 20 -2.75 6.05 -11.47
CA VAL A 20 -2.51 7.40 -10.93
C VAL A 20 -3.03 8.46 -11.88
N ASP A 21 -2.72 8.31 -13.17
CA ASP A 21 -3.21 9.16 -14.25
C ASP A 21 -3.25 8.36 -15.55
N GLU A 22 -3.70 8.98 -16.66
CA GLU A 22 -3.81 8.33 -17.97
C GLU A 22 -2.50 7.65 -18.44
N LYS A 23 -1.35 8.19 -18.03
CA LYS A 23 -0.01 7.76 -18.46
C LYS A 23 0.71 6.91 -17.41
N THR A 24 0.14 6.78 -16.21
CA THR A 24 0.84 6.23 -15.04
C THR A 24 -0.02 5.18 -14.37
N LYS A 25 0.38 3.93 -14.59
CA LYS A 25 -0.31 2.74 -14.10
C LYS A 25 0.73 1.74 -13.61
N PHE A 26 0.40 0.98 -12.58
CA PHE A 26 1.30 0.00 -11.96
C PHE A 26 0.59 -1.31 -11.76
N LYS A 27 1.32 -2.41 -11.90
CA LYS A 27 0.81 -3.70 -11.48
C LYS A 27 1.07 -3.90 -9.99
N VAL A 28 0.00 -4.16 -9.23
CA VAL A 28 0.10 -4.53 -7.82
C VAL A 28 0.35 -6.03 -7.69
N ASP A 29 1.09 -6.43 -6.65
CA ASP A 29 1.37 -7.83 -6.32
C ASP A 29 0.49 -8.25 -5.15
N THR A 30 -0.61 -8.94 -5.44
CA THR A 30 -1.61 -9.40 -4.45
C THR A 30 -1.39 -10.85 -4.03
N SER A 31 -0.25 -11.45 -4.40
CA SER A 31 0.03 -12.84 -4.10
C SER A 31 0.09 -13.12 -2.59
N ALA A 32 -0.17 -14.36 -2.18
CA ALA A 32 0.05 -14.76 -0.79
C ALA A 32 1.49 -14.48 -0.32
N HIS A 33 2.46 -14.50 -1.23
CA HIS A 33 3.85 -14.17 -0.95
C HIS A 33 4.05 -12.70 -0.56
N SER A 34 3.43 -11.76 -1.26
CA SER A 34 3.50 -10.33 -0.90
C SER A 34 2.80 -10.04 0.43
N ILE A 35 1.67 -10.69 0.71
CA ILE A 35 0.97 -10.60 2.00
C ILE A 35 1.87 -11.07 3.15
N LEU A 36 2.57 -12.21 2.99
CA LEU A 36 3.50 -12.70 4.01
C LEU A 36 4.70 -11.75 4.20
N LYS A 37 5.23 -11.18 3.11
CA LYS A 37 6.28 -10.16 3.21
C LYS A 37 5.80 -8.92 3.94
N TYR A 38 4.55 -8.50 3.75
CA TYR A 38 3.97 -7.38 4.50
C TYR A 38 3.96 -7.66 6.01
N GLN A 39 3.53 -8.87 6.42
CA GLN A 39 3.58 -9.26 7.83
C GLN A 39 5.01 -9.24 8.39
N GLN A 40 5.99 -9.72 7.63
CA GLN A 40 7.40 -9.67 8.01
C GLN A 40 7.92 -8.23 8.10
N PHE A 41 7.51 -7.37 7.18
CA PHE A 41 7.87 -5.95 7.15
C PHE A 41 7.36 -5.24 8.40
N VAL A 42 6.09 -5.41 8.77
CA VAL A 42 5.50 -4.79 9.98
C VAL A 42 6.25 -5.24 11.25
N ASN A 43 6.67 -6.51 11.30
CA ASN A 43 7.45 -7.03 12.43
C ASN A 43 8.88 -6.49 12.47
N LYS A 44 9.49 -6.25 11.29
CA LYS A 44 10.87 -5.77 11.13
C LYS A 44 10.98 -4.26 11.38
N TYR A 45 10.03 -3.49 10.88
CA TYR A 45 10.00 -2.02 11.00
C TYR A 45 8.83 -1.59 11.89
N LYS A 46 8.90 -1.94 13.17
CA LYS A 46 7.82 -1.67 14.15
C LYS A 46 7.51 -0.17 14.31
N ASP A 47 8.50 0.68 14.08
CA ASP A 47 8.39 2.13 14.18
C ASP A 47 8.09 2.81 12.83
N PHE A 48 7.82 2.03 11.77
CA PHE A 48 7.44 2.58 10.48
C PHE A 48 6.04 3.19 10.55
N GLN A 49 5.97 4.52 10.64
CA GLN A 49 4.70 5.26 10.71
C GLN A 49 4.28 5.86 9.36
N SER A 50 5.24 6.15 8.49
CA SER A 50 4.99 6.85 7.23
C SER A 50 6.09 6.60 6.22
N ILE A 51 5.74 6.63 4.94
CA ILE A 51 6.71 6.64 3.85
C ILE A 51 7.32 8.03 3.68
N SER A 52 8.62 8.12 3.40
CA SER A 52 9.26 9.39 3.03
C SER A 52 8.86 9.81 1.62
N TYR A 53 8.69 11.11 1.37
CA TYR A 53 8.43 11.62 0.01
C TYR A 53 9.62 11.43 -0.93
N GLU A 54 10.82 11.21 -0.39
CA GLU A 54 12.04 10.98 -1.17
C GLU A 54 12.16 9.54 -1.67
N LEU A 55 11.40 8.61 -1.09
CA LEU A 55 11.41 7.17 -1.39
C LEU A 55 12.84 6.57 -1.38
N SER A 56 13.71 7.18 -0.58
CA SER A 56 15.14 6.89 -0.55
C SER A 56 15.49 5.89 0.54
N GLU A 57 14.66 5.79 1.58
CA GLU A 57 14.90 4.92 2.72
C GLU A 57 14.69 3.46 2.35
N LYS A 58 15.43 2.58 3.03
CA LYS A 58 15.33 1.14 2.82
C LYS A 58 13.91 0.62 3.10
N ALA A 59 13.25 1.17 4.12
CA ALA A 59 11.89 0.80 4.48
C ALA A 59 10.89 1.21 3.37
N ASP A 60 11.00 2.41 2.81
CA ASP A 60 10.15 2.86 1.70
C ASP A 60 10.24 1.92 0.50
N ARG A 61 11.48 1.54 0.13
CA ARG A 61 11.72 0.64 -1.00
C ARG A 61 11.13 -0.74 -0.76
N GLU A 62 11.39 -1.32 0.41
CA GLU A 62 10.88 -2.64 0.79
C GLU A 62 9.35 -2.64 0.86
N PHE A 63 8.75 -1.55 1.33
CA PHE A 63 7.30 -1.35 1.36
C PHE A 63 6.69 -1.31 -0.04
N LEU A 64 7.29 -0.58 -0.97
CA LEU A 64 6.84 -0.54 -2.36
C LEU A 64 7.04 -1.88 -3.09
N GLU A 65 8.15 -2.57 -2.84
CA GLU A 65 8.42 -3.91 -3.40
C GLU A 65 7.49 -5.01 -2.87
N ILE A 66 6.79 -4.76 -1.76
CA ILE A 66 5.72 -5.63 -1.27
C ILE A 66 4.46 -5.45 -2.11
N MET A 67 4.05 -4.20 -2.32
CA MET A 67 2.77 -3.90 -2.98
C MET A 67 2.84 -3.97 -4.50
N LEU A 68 4.03 -3.79 -5.08
CA LEU A 68 4.24 -3.71 -6.52
C LEU A 68 5.19 -4.79 -7.01
N CYS A 69 5.04 -5.16 -8.28
CA CYS A 69 6.07 -5.92 -8.97
C CYS A 69 7.42 -5.16 -8.97
N LYS A 70 8.55 -5.87 -8.87
CA LYS A 70 9.90 -5.26 -8.75
C LYS A 70 10.20 -4.16 -9.78
N ASN A 71 9.74 -4.35 -11.02
CA ASN A 71 9.95 -3.36 -12.08
C ASN A 71 9.15 -2.07 -11.82
N ASP A 72 7.90 -2.21 -11.39
CA ASP A 72 7.02 -1.07 -11.08
C ASP A 72 7.45 -0.36 -9.79
N ALA A 73 7.88 -1.10 -8.77
CA ALA A 73 8.46 -0.51 -7.56
C ALA A 73 9.66 0.39 -7.87
N ASN A 74 10.61 -0.11 -8.67
CA ASN A 74 11.77 0.68 -9.10
C ASN A 74 11.38 1.90 -9.93
N LYS A 75 10.36 1.76 -10.79
CA LYS A 75 9.83 2.88 -11.56
C LYS A 75 9.29 3.98 -10.64
N VAL A 76 8.46 3.62 -9.65
CA VAL A 76 7.92 4.56 -8.67
C VAL A 76 9.05 5.28 -7.92
N ILE A 77 10.00 4.53 -7.36
CA ILE A 77 11.12 5.08 -6.58
C ILE A 77 11.94 6.09 -7.40
N ASN A 78 12.20 5.77 -8.67
CA ASN A 78 13.10 6.58 -9.49
C ASN A 78 12.40 7.76 -10.16
N GLU A 79 11.12 7.64 -10.54
CA GLU A 79 10.43 8.65 -11.34
C GLU A 79 9.59 9.63 -10.51
N PHE A 80 9.02 9.21 -9.38
CA PHE A 80 7.99 9.99 -8.69
C PHE A 80 8.49 11.32 -8.17
N LYS A 81 9.70 11.34 -7.59
CA LYS A 81 10.33 12.56 -7.07
C LYS A 81 10.58 13.63 -8.13
N TYR A 82 10.65 13.25 -9.41
CA TYR A 82 10.83 14.19 -10.52
C TYR A 82 9.51 14.60 -11.16
N LYS A 83 8.47 13.78 -11.00
CA LYS A 83 7.18 13.97 -11.66
C LYS A 83 6.13 14.64 -10.77
N TYR A 84 6.16 14.39 -9.48
CA TYR A 84 5.13 14.82 -8.54
C TYR A 84 5.72 15.65 -7.38
N LYS A 85 4.91 16.53 -6.81
CA LYS A 85 5.26 17.26 -5.59
C LYS A 85 5.28 16.29 -4.39
N PRO A 86 6.06 16.56 -3.33
CA PRO A 86 6.15 15.70 -2.14
C PRO A 86 4.80 15.25 -1.57
N GLN A 87 3.84 16.16 -1.44
CA GLN A 87 2.51 15.85 -0.89
C GLN A 87 1.73 14.87 -1.79
N ALA A 88 1.87 15.03 -3.12
CA ALA A 88 1.22 14.14 -4.08
C ALA A 88 1.83 12.73 -4.04
N ILE A 89 3.15 12.61 -3.86
CA ILE A 89 3.83 11.31 -3.73
C ILE A 89 3.28 10.54 -2.52
N VAL A 90 3.23 11.20 -1.36
CA VAL A 90 2.69 10.59 -0.13
C VAL A 90 1.23 10.18 -0.31
N TYR A 91 0.42 11.06 -0.92
CA TYR A 91 -0.98 10.76 -1.20
C TYR A 91 -1.15 9.55 -2.14
N ILE A 92 -0.43 9.51 -3.26
CA ILE A 92 -0.50 8.42 -4.24
C ILE A 92 -0.15 7.08 -3.59
N ILE A 93 0.88 7.05 -2.75
CA ILE A 93 1.32 5.81 -2.10
C ILE A 93 0.32 5.36 -1.03
N HIS A 94 -0.34 6.30 -0.36
CA HIS A 94 -1.42 5.97 0.57
C HIS A 94 -2.63 5.35 -0.16
N GLU A 95 -3.03 5.93 -1.31
CA GLU A 95 -4.09 5.35 -2.14
C GLU A 95 -3.68 3.99 -2.73
N LEU A 96 -2.40 3.81 -3.08
CA LEU A 96 -1.87 2.52 -3.50
C LEU A 96 -1.99 1.47 -2.38
N LEU A 97 -1.65 1.82 -1.14
CA LEU A 97 -1.80 0.92 0.00
C LEU A 97 -3.27 0.55 0.21
N LYS A 98 -4.18 1.53 0.18
CA LYS A 98 -5.62 1.29 0.32
C LYS A 98 -6.08 0.32 -0.77
N PHE A 99 -5.77 0.59 -2.03
CA PHE A 99 -6.11 -0.26 -3.16
C PHE A 99 -5.55 -1.68 -2.99
N TRP A 100 -4.27 -1.81 -2.60
CA TRP A 100 -3.64 -3.11 -2.38
C TRP A 100 -4.32 -3.91 -1.24
N LEU A 101 -4.70 -3.24 -0.15
CA LEU A 101 -5.45 -3.87 0.94
C LEU A 101 -6.84 -4.31 0.49
N GLU A 102 -7.54 -3.52 -0.31
CA GLU A 102 -8.84 -3.89 -0.89
C GLU A 102 -8.72 -5.14 -1.76
N GLN A 103 -7.70 -5.22 -2.62
CA GLN A 103 -7.48 -6.39 -3.47
C GLN A 103 -7.08 -7.64 -2.68
N THR A 104 -6.26 -7.50 -1.64
CA THR A 104 -5.76 -8.64 -0.86
C THR A 104 -6.73 -9.14 0.21
N THR A 105 -7.61 -8.27 0.73
CA THR A 105 -8.56 -8.64 1.80
C THR A 105 -10.00 -8.75 1.33
N GLY A 106 -10.34 -8.22 0.15
CA GLY A 106 -11.72 -8.10 -0.33
C GLY A 106 -12.58 -7.11 0.46
N THR A 107 -11.99 -6.35 1.40
CA THR A 107 -12.72 -5.37 2.21
C THR A 107 -12.73 -4.03 1.49
N ASN A 108 -13.89 -3.60 0.97
CA ASN A 108 -14.05 -2.26 0.41
C ASN A 108 -14.09 -1.22 1.53
N PHE A 109 -13.14 -0.29 1.56
CA PHE A 109 -13.11 0.78 2.57
C PHE A 109 -14.08 1.94 2.26
N GLU A 110 -14.87 1.84 1.18
CA GLU A 110 -15.80 2.89 0.72
C GLU A 110 -17.27 2.71 1.13
N LYS A 111 -17.59 1.91 2.14
CA LYS A 111 -18.95 1.84 2.68
C LYS A 111 -19.01 1.85 4.20
N GLU A 112 -18.69 3.01 4.78
CA GLU A 112 -19.31 3.45 6.03
C GLU A 112 -19.79 4.89 5.92
N GLY A 113 -20.76 5.09 5.03
CA GLY A 113 -21.58 6.28 4.98
C GLY A 113 -22.67 6.35 6.06
N ASP A 114 -22.69 5.47 7.08
CA ASP A 114 -23.71 5.52 8.15
C ASP A 114 -23.24 5.07 9.55
N LYS A 115 -21.94 4.84 9.75
CA LYS A 115 -21.39 4.78 11.11
C LYS A 115 -20.13 5.60 11.16
N LYS A 116 -20.11 6.58 12.05
CA LYS A 116 -18.92 7.32 12.44
C LYS A 116 -17.90 6.33 13.01
N ILE A 117 -17.13 5.67 12.16
CA ILE A 117 -15.86 5.08 12.58
C ILE A 117 -14.83 6.19 12.44
N SER A 118 -14.56 6.84 13.58
CA SER A 118 -13.37 7.66 13.69
C SER A 118 -12.15 6.77 13.40
N PRO A 119 -11.23 7.19 12.54
CA PRO A 119 -9.97 6.48 12.37
C PRO A 119 -9.29 6.35 13.73
N PRO A 120 -8.57 5.25 14.01
CA PRO A 120 -7.79 5.14 15.23
C PRO A 120 -6.90 6.37 15.34
N ILE A 121 -7.09 7.15 16.42
CA ILE A 121 -6.52 8.48 16.71
C ILE A 121 -4.96 8.50 16.62
N ASN A 122 -4.31 7.36 16.46
CA ASN A 122 -2.86 7.21 16.35
C ASN A 122 -2.26 7.43 14.96
N TRP A 123 -3.04 7.76 13.92
CA TRP A 123 -2.51 8.01 12.56
C TRP A 123 -2.31 9.51 12.25
N LEU A 124 -2.60 10.39 13.21
CA LEU A 124 -2.32 11.82 13.11
C LEU A 124 -0.92 12.13 13.68
N HIS A 125 -0.16 12.88 12.89
CA HIS A 125 1.14 13.45 13.21
C HIS A 125 1.17 14.03 14.65
N PRO A 126 2.24 13.82 15.45
CA PRO A 126 2.31 14.26 16.85
C PRO A 126 2.05 15.75 17.12
N ARG A 127 2.10 16.60 16.09
CA ARG A 127 1.87 18.05 16.18
C ARG A 127 0.39 18.47 16.05
N LEU A 128 -0.53 17.54 15.85
CA LEU A 128 -1.97 17.82 15.70
C LEU A 128 -2.83 17.18 16.80
N ARG A 129 -2.22 16.61 17.85
CA ARG A 129 -2.98 16.19 19.03
C ARG A 129 -3.37 17.45 19.82
N PRO A 130 -4.67 17.74 20.02
CA PRO A 130 -5.04 18.74 21.00
C PRO A 130 -4.59 18.25 22.37
N ASN A 131 -3.86 19.10 23.10
CA ASN A 131 -3.47 18.81 24.48
C ASN A 131 -4.72 18.48 25.29
N SER A 132 -4.76 17.30 25.89
CA SER A 132 -5.69 16.93 26.95
C SER A 132 -4.97 15.97 27.89
#